data_AF-A0A0P1GGB2-F1
#
_entry.id   AF-A0A0P1GGB2-F1
#
_cell.length_a   1.000
_cell.length_b   1.000
_cell.length_c   1.000
_cell.angle_alpha   90.00
_cell.angle_beta   90.00
_cell.angle_gamma   90.00
#
_symmetry.space_group_name_H-M   'P 1'
#
loop_
_entity.id
_entity.type
_entity.pdbx_description
1 polymer ?
#
loop_
_entity_poly.entity_id
_entity_poly.type
_entity_poly.pdbx_seq_one_letter_code
_entity_poly.pdbx_strand_id
1 'polypeptide(L)'
;MFNSKRPSLEELPTTAQLLKSTAIAAVSAVAILVAVVLPAEYNIDPTGFGRSLDLAEMGEIKQQLAEEAAQDHSSLLDDLFSVFVSSAAVQEAQAEE
;
A
#
# COMPACT_ATOMS: atom_id res chain seq x y z
N MET A 1 31.35 26.62 21.12
CA MET A 1 30.81 25.61 22.05
C MET A 1 29.33 25.93 22.27
N PHE A 2 28.42 25.14 21.72
CA PHE A 2 26.98 25.27 21.98
C PHE A 2 26.58 24.25 23.04
N ASN A 3 26.78 24.61 24.30
CA ASN A 3 26.12 23.90 25.39
C ASN A 3 24.68 24.42 25.43
N SER A 4 23.75 23.74 24.76
CA SER A 4 22.33 24.05 24.86
C SER A 4 21.94 23.99 26.33
N LYS A 5 21.63 25.14 26.93
CA LYS A 5 21.10 25.21 28.30
C LYS A 5 19.80 24.42 28.32
N ARG A 6 19.71 23.44 29.21
CA ARG A 6 18.49 22.66 29.42
C ARG A 6 17.38 23.63 29.84
N PRO A 7 16.22 23.62 29.18
CA PRO A 7 15.12 24.50 29.53
C PRO A 7 14.65 24.24 30.95
N SER A 8 14.26 25.29 31.66
CA SER A 8 13.64 25.17 32.98
C SER A 8 12.21 24.59 32.85
N LEU A 9 11.65 24.03 33.92
CA LEU A 9 10.28 23.46 33.86
C LEU A 9 9.20 24.50 33.51
N GLU A 10 9.48 25.78 33.79
CA GLU A 10 8.62 26.92 33.47
C GLU A 10 8.63 27.26 31.97
N GLU A 11 9.67 26.83 31.24
CA GLU A 11 9.80 27.00 29.79
C GLU A 11 9.21 25.82 29.00
N LEU A 12 8.80 24.75 29.69
CA LEU A 12 8.17 23.61 29.05
C LEU A 12 6.73 23.93 28.64
N PRO A 13 6.28 23.48 27.46
CA PRO A 13 4.90 23.62 27.07
C PRO A 13 3.99 22.90 28.06
N THR A 14 2.86 23.52 28.36
CA THR A 14 1.83 22.92 29.22
C THR A 14 1.25 21.66 28.56
N THR A 15 0.69 20.75 29.35
CA THR A 15 0.00 19.55 28.82
C THR A 15 -1.09 19.92 27.81
N ALA A 16 -1.80 21.04 28.02
CA ALA A 16 -2.80 21.54 27.08
C ALA A 16 -2.19 21.94 25.72
N GLN A 17 -0.99 22.55 25.72
CA GLN A 17 -0.28 22.88 24.48
C GLN A 17 0.20 21.63 23.74
N LEU A 18 0.69 20.62 24.47
CA LEU A 18 1.06 19.33 23.91
C LEU A 18 -0.14 18.63 23.26
N LEU A 19 -1.27 18.55 23.96
CA LEU A 19 -2.49 17.96 23.40
C LEU A 19 -2.98 18.71 22.16
N LYS A 20 -2.91 20.05 22.17
CA LYS A 20 -3.27 20.86 21.00
C LYS A 20 -2.36 20.58 19.81
N SER A 21 -1.05 20.49 20.00
CA SER A 21 -0.12 20.21 18.90
C SER A 21 -0.28 18.79 18.36
N THR A 22 -0.50 17.80 19.23
CA THR A 22 -0.82 16.42 18.83
C THR A 22 -2.12 16.36 18.03
N ALA A 23 -3.17 17.07 18.46
CA ALA A 23 -4.44 17.10 17.74
C ALA A 23 -4.27 17.69 16.32
N ILE A 24 -3.52 18.79 16.19
CA ILE A 24 -3.22 19.38 14.88
C ILE A 24 -2.42 18.40 14.01
N ALA A 25 -1.40 17.74 14.57
CA ALA A 25 -0.62 16.74 13.85
C ALA A 25 -1.48 15.57 13.35
N ALA A 26 -2.40 15.08 14.19
CA ALA A 26 -3.33 14.02 13.82
C ALA A 26 -4.26 14.45 12.67
N VAL A 27 -4.81 15.67 12.72
CA VAL A 27 -5.63 16.22 11.63
C VAL A 27 -4.82 16.34 10.33
N SER A 28 -3.59 16.85 10.40
CA SER A 28 -2.70 16.92 9.24
C SER A 28 -2.39 15.54 8.66
N ALA A 29 -2.17 14.53 9.50
CA ALA A 29 -1.95 13.17 9.06
C ALA A 29 -3.17 12.60 8.31
N VAL A 30 -4.39 12.85 8.82
CA VAL A 30 -5.63 12.46 8.12
C VAL A 30 -5.78 13.18 6.78
N ALA A 31 -5.45 14.47 6.73
CA ALA A 31 -5.50 15.23 5.48
C ALA A 31 -4.54 14.67 4.42
N ILE A 32 -3.31 14.32 4.82
CA ILE A 32 -2.33 13.67 3.93
C ILE A 32 -2.83 12.29 3.49
N LEU A 33 -3.39 11.50 4.41
CA LEU A 33 -3.92 10.18 4.11
C LEU A 33 -4.99 10.25 3.01
N VAL A 34 -5.94 11.17 3.14
CA VAL A 34 -7.06 11.29 2.20
C VAL A 34 -6.64 11.92 0.87
N ALA A 35 -5.78 12.94 0.88
CA ALA A 35 -5.44 13.70 -0.32
C ALA A 35 -4.24 13.16 -1.11
N VAL A 36 -3.39 12.33 -0.48
CA VAL A 36 -2.15 11.83 -1.10
C VAL A 36 -2.10 10.32 -1.12
N VAL A 37 -2.26 9.67 0.03
CA VAL A 37 -2.06 8.21 0.16
C VAL A 37 -3.17 7.44 -0.57
N LEU A 38 -4.44 7.78 -0.30
CA LEU A 38 -5.57 7.13 -0.96
C LEU A 38 -5.56 7.24 -2.50
N PRO A 39 -5.33 8.42 -3.11
CA PRO A 39 -5.25 8.50 -4.56
C PRO A 39 -4.04 7.74 -5.13
N ALA A 40 -2.87 7.85 -4.51
CA ALA A 40 -1.62 7.26 -5.03
C ALA A 40 -1.54 5.73 -4.92
N GLU A 41 -2.28 5.13 -4.00
CA GLU A 41 -2.30 3.68 -3.80
C GLU A 41 -3.59 3.02 -4.29
N TYR A 42 -4.73 3.68 -4.10
CA TYR A 42 -6.03 3.07 -4.31
C TYR A 42 -6.89 3.75 -5.38
N ASN A 43 -6.40 4.79 -6.07
CA ASN A 43 -7.20 5.61 -7.00
C ASN A 43 -8.46 6.26 -6.35
N ILE A 44 -8.57 6.23 -5.02
CA ILE A 44 -9.70 6.82 -4.30
C ILE A 44 -9.35 8.28 -4.00
N ASP A 45 -9.95 9.20 -4.73
CA ASP A 45 -9.72 10.64 -4.58
C ASP A 45 -11.02 11.41 -4.26
N PRO A 46 -11.40 11.52 -2.97
CA PRO A 46 -12.62 12.24 -2.59
C PRO A 46 -12.44 13.77 -2.66
N THR A 47 -11.20 14.28 -2.71
CA THR A 47 -10.92 15.72 -2.73
C THR A 47 -10.66 16.25 -4.14
N GLY A 48 -10.36 15.39 -5.11
CA GLY A 48 -9.97 15.74 -6.48
C GLY A 48 -8.53 16.22 -6.61
N PHE A 49 -7.80 16.31 -5.49
CA PHE A 49 -6.43 16.82 -5.47
C PHE A 49 -5.44 15.79 -6.03
N GLY A 50 -5.67 14.51 -5.76
CA GLY A 50 -4.87 13.42 -6.28
C GLY A 50 -4.91 13.31 -7.80
N ARG A 51 -6.06 13.57 -8.43
CA ARG A 51 -6.22 13.62 -9.89
C ARG A 51 -5.56 14.85 -10.50
N SER A 52 -5.54 15.98 -9.80
CA SER A 52 -4.86 17.19 -10.30
C SER A 52 -3.33 17.10 -10.28
N LEU A 53 -2.79 16.20 -9.45
CA LEU A 53 -1.37 15.92 -9.31
C LEU A 53 -0.94 14.60 -9.99
N ASP A 54 -1.83 14.00 -10.79
CA ASP A 54 -1.64 12.70 -11.45
C ASP A 54 -1.32 11.53 -10.49
N LEU A 55 -1.52 11.70 -9.18
CA LEU A 55 -1.35 10.65 -8.18
C LEU A 55 -2.42 9.56 -8.34
N ALA A 56 -3.65 9.96 -8.67
CA ALA A 56 -4.73 9.02 -8.90
C ALA A 56 -4.42 8.07 -10.07
N GLU A 57 -3.86 8.59 -11.17
CA GLU A 57 -3.46 7.78 -12.33
C GLU A 57 -2.42 6.72 -11.94
N MET A 58 -1.45 7.08 -11.08
CA MET A 58 -0.51 6.10 -10.52
C MET A 58 -1.20 4.99 -9.73
N GLY A 59 -2.22 5.33 -8.92
CA GLY A 59 -2.99 4.35 -8.16
C GLY A 59 -3.78 3.38 -9.04
N GLU A 60 -4.34 3.87 -10.14
CA GLU A 60 -5.05 3.05 -11.12
C GLU A 60 -4.12 2.01 -11.76
N ILE A 61 -2.95 2.44 -12.22
CA ILE A 61 -1.95 1.55 -12.81
C ILE A 61 -1.52 0.47 -11.82
N LYS A 62 -1.28 0.82 -10.55
CA LYS A 62 -0.90 -0.15 -9.51
C LYS A 62 -1.98 -1.19 -9.26
N GLN A 63 -3.26 -0.78 -9.26
CA GLN A 63 -4.36 -1.74 -9.09
C GLN A 63 -4.47 -2.70 -10.27
N GLN A 64 -4.38 -2.18 -11.50
CA GLN A 64 -4.41 -3.01 -12.71
C GLN A 64 -3.26 -4.02 -12.69
N LEU A 65 -2.04 -3.58 -12.34
CA LEU A 65 -0.88 -4.44 -12.27
C LEU A 65 -0.99 -5.51 -11.17
N ALA A 66 -1.59 -5.17 -10.03
CA ALA A 66 -1.84 -6.13 -8.96
C ALA A 66 -2.88 -7.19 -9.37
N GLU A 67 -3.90 -6.79 -10.13
CA GLU A 67 -4.92 -7.71 -10.64
C GLU A 67 -4.37 -8.60 -11.76
N GLU A 68 -3.58 -8.05 -12.69
CA GLU A 68 -2.87 -8.82 -13.71
C GLU A 68 -1.91 -9.84 -13.08
N ALA A 69 -1.11 -9.43 -12.10
CA ALA A 69 -0.23 -10.35 -11.39
C ALA A 69 -0.99 -11.49 -10.71
N ALA A 70 -2.16 -11.21 -10.11
CA ALA A 70 -2.98 -12.25 -9.49
C ALA A 70 -3.52 -13.25 -10.52
N GLN A 71 -3.90 -12.78 -11.71
CA GLN A 71 -4.38 -13.61 -12.81
C GLN A 71 -3.26 -14.47 -13.41
N ASP A 72 -2.08 -13.89 -13.62
CA ASP A 72 -0.88 -14.61 -14.08
C ASP A 72 -0.44 -15.67 -13.07
N HIS A 73 -0.52 -15.36 -11.78
CA HIS A 73 -0.27 -16.37 -10.76
C HIS A 73 -1.23 -17.54 -10.92
N SER A 74 -2.53 -17.29 -11.12
CA SER A 74 -3.61 -18.28 -11.32
C SER A 74 -3.42 -19.17 -12.56
N SER A 75 -3.03 -18.58 -13.68
CA SER A 75 -2.80 -19.32 -14.92
C SER A 75 -1.59 -20.24 -14.82
N LEU A 76 -0.52 -19.81 -14.14
CA LEU A 76 0.69 -20.60 -13.97
C LEU A 76 0.48 -21.87 -13.13
N LEU A 77 -0.32 -21.83 -12.06
CA LEU A 77 -0.64 -23.07 -11.33
C LEU A 77 -1.53 -23.99 -12.16
N ASP A 78 -2.50 -23.46 -12.90
CA ASP A 78 -3.35 -24.28 -13.77
C ASP A 78 -2.52 -24.99 -14.85
N ASP A 79 -1.58 -24.29 -15.48
CA ASP A 79 -0.64 -24.86 -16.46
C ASP A 79 0.28 -25.90 -15.83
N LEU A 80 0.83 -25.63 -14.63
CA LEU A 80 1.69 -26.57 -13.91
C LEU A 80 0.94 -27.84 -13.51
N PHE A 81 -0.29 -27.71 -13.00
CA PHE A 81 -1.15 -28.85 -12.67
C PHE A 81 -1.49 -29.66 -13.92
N SER A 82 -1.79 -29.01 -15.04
CA SER A 82 -2.07 -29.66 -16.33
C SER A 82 -0.87 -30.48 -16.83
N VAL A 83 0.33 -29.91 -16.80
CA VAL A 83 1.57 -30.62 -17.17
C VAL A 83 1.81 -31.82 -16.26
N PHE A 84 1.62 -31.66 -14.96
CA PHE A 84 1.82 -32.75 -14.00
C PHE A 84 0.81 -33.89 -14.19
N VAL A 85 -0.48 -33.58 -14.29
CA VAL A 85 -1.55 -34.57 -14.53
C VAL A 85 -1.36 -35.29 -15.87
N SER A 86 -0.97 -34.56 -16.91
CA SER A 86 -0.66 -35.13 -18.22
C SER A 86 0.50 -36.15 -18.12
N SER A 87 1.57 -35.82 -17.41
CA SER A 87 2.71 -36.73 -17.21
C SER A 87 2.33 -37.99 -16.41
N ALA A 88 1.42 -37.88 -15.44
CA ALA A 88 0.91 -39.01 -14.67
C ALA A 88 0.01 -39.93 -15.51
N ALA A 89 -0.89 -39.36 -16.32
CA ALA A 89 -1.75 -40.13 -17.22
C ALA A 89 -0.96 -40.90 -18.29
N VAL A 90 0.20 -40.37 -18.72
CA VAL A 90 1.12 -41.06 -19.64
C VAL A 90 1.88 -42.20 -18.95
N GLN A 91 2.16 -42.09 -17.65
CA GLN A 91 2.84 -43.14 -16.88
C GLN A 91 1.97 -44.40 -16.70
N GLU A 92 0.65 -44.24 -16.50
CA GLU A 92 -0.28 -45.37 -16.38
C GLU A 92 -0.48 -46.11 -17.71
N ALA A 93 -0.49 -45.39 -18.84
CA ALA A 93 -0.62 -45.99 -20.16
C ALA A 93 0.61 -46.81 -20.60
N GLN A 94 1.79 -46.60 -20.00
CA GLN A 94 3.00 -47.39 -20.27
C GLN A 94 3.22 -48.56 -19.30
N ALA A 95 2.39 -48.68 -18.26
CA ALA A 95 2.45 -49.79 -17.29
C ALA A 95 1.57 -50.99 -17.69
N GLU A 96 0.75 -50.86 -18.74
CA GLU A 96 -0.16 -51.90 -19.24
C GLU A 96 0.33 -52.62 -20.52
N GLU A 97 1.56 -52.37 -20.99
CA GLU A 97 2.18 -53.10 -22.13
C GLU A 97 3.28 -54.10 -21.68
#